data_AF-A0AAV8V981-F1
#
_entry.id   AF-A0AAV8V981-F1
#
_cell.length_a   1.000
_cell.length_b   1.000
_cell.length_c   1.000
_cell.angle_alpha   90.00
_cell.angle_beta   90.00
_cell.angle_gamma   90.00
#
_symmetry.space_group_name_H-M   'P 1'
#
loop_
_entity.id
_entity.type
_entity.pdbx_description
1 polymer ?
#
loop_
_entity_poly.entity_id
_entity_poly.type
_entity_poly.pdbx_seq_one_letter_code
_entity_poly.pdbx_strand_id
1 'polypeptide(L)'
;MFPEKWIGTNGAIRWPPRSCDLTPLDSWLWAYIKNIIYKVRSDNMEDLRERTRAAFQRITPVMIRNATNAVLKRCQVCITVEGRQFENLHRRRRQNLNI
;
A
#
# COMPACT_ATOMS: atom_id res chain seq x y z
N MET A 1 14.79 17.97 2.04
CA MET A 1 15.26 16.79 1.27
C MET A 1 15.48 15.65 2.24
N PHE A 2 15.17 14.40 1.90
CA PHE A 2 15.36 13.23 2.78
C PHE A 2 16.58 12.43 2.31
N PRO A 3 17.79 12.72 2.80
CA PRO A 3 19.00 12.03 2.37
C PRO A 3 18.92 10.55 2.77
N GLU A 4 19.28 9.65 1.86
CA GLU A 4 19.31 8.19 2.06
C GLU A 4 17.98 7.49 2.40
N LYS A 5 16.91 8.26 2.61
CA LYS A 5 15.60 7.74 3.06
C LYS A 5 14.54 7.70 1.96
N TRP A 6 14.95 7.91 0.71
CA TRP A 6 14.04 7.88 -0.43
C TRP A 6 14.09 6.53 -1.15
N ILE A 7 12.92 6.08 -1.59
CA ILE A 7 12.72 4.79 -2.25
C ILE A 7 12.55 5.05 -3.75
N GLY A 8 13.43 4.47 -4.57
CA GLY A 8 13.31 4.53 -6.03
C GLY A 8 14.49 3.89 -6.75
N THR A 9 14.40 3.80 -8.08
CA THR A 9 15.34 3.04 -8.92
C THR A 9 16.80 3.44 -8.74
N ASN A 10 17.05 4.74 -8.54
CA ASN A 10 18.39 5.30 -8.35
C ASN A 10 18.63 5.76 -6.89
N GLY A 11 17.87 5.18 -5.94
CA GLY A 11 17.97 5.46 -4.51
C GLY A 11 19.23 4.89 -3.86
N ALA A 12 19.43 5.25 -2.59
CA ALA A 12 20.49 4.67 -1.77
C ALA A 12 20.41 3.14 -1.74
N ILE A 13 19.18 2.61 -1.74
CA ILE A 13 18.87 1.22 -2.06
C ILE A 13 18.27 1.20 -3.46
N ARG A 14 18.82 0.39 -4.37
CA ARG A 14 18.24 0.22 -5.71
C ARG A 14 16.95 -0.59 -5.63
N TRP A 15 15.85 0.00 -6.10
CA TRP A 15 14.57 -0.69 -6.22
C TRP A 15 14.35 -1.14 -7.67
N PRO A 16 13.75 -2.33 -7.90
CA PRO A 16 13.43 -2.77 -9.25
C PRO A 16 12.40 -1.82 -9.91
N PRO A 17 12.42 -1.65 -11.24
CA PRO A 17 11.40 -0.90 -11.95
C PRO A 17 10.00 -1.50 -11.71
N ARG A 18 8.97 -0.66 -11.60
CA ARG A 18 7.56 -1.05 -11.37
C ARG A 18 7.30 -1.81 -10.07
N SER A 19 8.06 -1.52 -9.01
CA SER A 19 7.93 -2.16 -7.69
C SER A 19 6.89 -1.54 -6.75
N CYS A 20 5.76 -1.03 -7.28
CA CYS A 20 4.68 -0.50 -6.43
C CYS A 20 4.17 -1.56 -5.43
N ASP A 21 4.21 -2.84 -5.82
CA ASP A 21 3.89 -3.96 -4.93
C ASP A 21 4.84 -4.10 -3.72
N LEU A 22 5.99 -3.45 -3.72
CA LEU A 22 6.99 -3.57 -2.66
C LEU A 22 7.03 -2.34 -1.74
N THR A 23 6.19 -1.32 -1.98
CA THR A 23 6.09 -0.17 -1.08
C THR A 23 4.84 -0.31 -0.18
N PRO A 24 4.92 0.01 1.11
CA PRO A 24 3.75 -0.03 1.99
C PRO A 24 2.71 1.05 1.62
N LEU A 25 3.14 2.12 0.96
CA LEU A 25 2.28 3.21 0.49
C LEU A 25 1.35 2.75 -0.64
N ASP A 26 1.92 2.18 -1.70
CA ASP A 26 1.14 1.76 -2.88
C ASP A 26 0.35 0.49 -2.60
N SER A 27 0.93 -0.39 -1.80
CA SER A 27 0.42 -1.74 -1.64
C SER A 27 -0.61 -1.89 -0.51
N TRP A 28 -0.66 -0.93 0.42
CA TRP A 28 -1.61 -0.90 1.53
C TRP A 28 -2.26 0.46 1.73
N LEU A 29 -1.50 1.55 1.93
CA LEU A 29 -2.06 2.85 2.33
C LEU A 29 -3.07 3.36 1.32
N TRP A 30 -2.71 3.41 0.03
CA TRP A 30 -3.62 3.89 -1.00
C TRP A 30 -4.87 3.02 -1.14
N ALA A 31 -4.75 1.70 -0.99
CA ALA A 31 -5.93 0.82 -0.98
C ALA A 31 -6.84 1.10 0.24
N TYR A 32 -6.25 1.30 1.42
CA TYR A 32 -6.98 1.59 2.65
C TYR A 32 -7.71 2.94 2.59
N ILE A 33 -7.01 4.00 2.20
CA ILE A 33 -7.58 5.35 2.08
C ILE A 33 -8.70 5.40 1.04
N LYS A 34 -8.48 4.81 -0.15
CA LYS A 34 -9.51 4.73 -1.20
C LYS A 34 -10.76 3.98 -0.72
N ASN A 35 -10.59 2.87 0.00
CA ASN A 35 -11.71 2.12 0.57
C ASN A 35 -12.51 2.91 1.62
N ILE A 36 -11.95 3.96 2.22
CA ILE A 36 -12.69 4.82 3.15
C ILE A 36 -13.37 5.94 2.39
N ILE A 37 -12.63 6.64 1.53
CA ILE A 37 -13.11 7.82 0.80
C ILE A 37 -14.25 7.44 -0.15
N TYR A 38 -14.11 6.35 -0.90
CA TYR A 38 -15.08 5.96 -1.93
C TYR A 38 -16.26 5.12 -1.43
N LYS A 39 -16.36 4.85 -0.12
CA LYS A 39 -17.54 4.19 0.47
C LYS A 39 -18.81 5.02 0.30
N VAL A 40 -18.66 6.34 0.31
CA VAL A 40 -19.76 7.29 0.16
C VAL A 40 -19.31 8.30 -0.88
N ARG A 41 -20.20 8.69 -1.79
CA ARG A 41 -19.90 9.74 -2.77
C ARG A 41 -19.60 11.05 -2.03
N SER A 42 -18.62 11.79 -2.51
CA SER A 42 -18.37 13.16 -2.05
C SER A 42 -19.03 14.14 -3.00
N ASP A 43 -19.74 15.11 -2.45
CA ASP A 43 -20.53 16.06 -3.22
C ASP A 43 -19.70 17.28 -3.67
N ASN A 44 -18.60 17.57 -2.97
CA ASN A 44 -17.70 18.67 -3.29
C ASN A 44 -16.25 18.39 -2.82
N MET A 45 -15.35 19.30 -3.19
CA MET A 45 -13.92 19.19 -2.90
C MET A 45 -13.58 19.32 -1.41
N GLU A 46 -14.37 20.05 -0.62
CA GLU A 46 -14.07 20.23 0.80
C GLU A 46 -14.43 18.98 1.61
N ASP A 47 -15.58 18.36 1.33
CA ASP A 47 -15.96 17.07 1.90
C ASP A 47 -14.90 15.98 1.57
N LEU A 48 -14.41 15.95 0.32
CA LEU A 48 -13.35 15.02 -0.06
C LEU A 48 -12.05 15.25 0.74
N ARG A 49 -11.66 16.50 0.96
CA ARG A 49 -10.48 16.85 1.78
C ARG A 49 -10.65 16.44 3.22
N GLU A 50 -11.80 16.73 3.82
CA GLU A 50 -12.10 16.38 5.21
C GLU A 50 -12.13 14.86 5.41
N ARG A 51 -12.78 14.12 4.51
CA ARG A 51 -12.76 12.65 4.51
C ARG A 51 -11.36 12.08 4.36
N THR A 52 -10.53 12.70 3.52
CA THR A 52 -9.12 12.29 3.39
C THR A 52 -8.39 12.47 4.71
N ARG A 53 -8.50 13.65 5.35
CA ARG A 53 -7.88 13.92 6.67
C ARG A 53 -8.38 12.93 7.72
N ALA A 54 -9.68 12.70 7.82
CA ALA A 54 -10.27 11.73 8.74
C ALA A 54 -9.78 10.30 8.47
N ALA A 55 -9.64 9.88 7.20
CA ALA A 55 -9.12 8.56 6.85
C ALA A 55 -7.67 8.37 7.34
N PHE A 56 -6.83 9.40 7.21
CA PHE A 56 -5.47 9.38 7.73
C PHE A 56 -5.42 9.38 9.27
N GLN A 57 -6.29 10.13 9.94
CA GLN A 57 -6.38 10.13 11.41
C GLN A 57 -6.75 8.76 12.01
N ARG A 58 -7.41 7.88 11.23
CA ARG A 58 -7.74 6.51 11.65
C ARG A 58 -6.56 5.55 11.57
N ILE A 59 -5.43 5.96 10.99
CA ILE A 59 -4.25 5.11 10.86
C ILE A 59 -3.53 5.04 12.21
N THR A 60 -3.43 3.83 12.75
CA THR A 60 -2.72 3.59 14.01
C THR A 60 -1.26 3.21 13.76
N PRO A 61 -0.35 3.40 14.75
CA PRO A 61 1.03 2.93 14.67
C PRO A 61 1.14 1.42 14.41
N VAL A 62 0.19 0.63 14.92
CA VAL A 62 0.14 -0.82 14.70
C VAL A 62 -0.13 -1.14 13.23
N MET A 63 -1.03 -0.41 12.57
CA MET A 63 -1.31 -0.58 11.14
C MET A 63 -0.09 -0.26 10.29
N ILE A 64 0.62 0.82 10.62
CA ILE A 64 1.87 1.21 9.95
C ILE A 64 2.91 0.10 10.10
N ARG A 65 3.14 -0.39 11.33
CA ARG A 65 4.08 -1.48 11.59
C ARG A 65 3.72 -2.74 10.81
N ASN A 66 2.46 -3.11 10.77
CA ASN A 66 1.99 -4.28 10.03
C ASN A 66 2.21 -4.11 8.52
N ALA A 67 1.94 -2.93 7.96
CA ALA A 67 2.19 -2.63 6.55
C ALA A 67 3.69 -2.69 6.21
N THR A 68 4.54 -2.13 7.07
CA THR A 68 6.01 -2.19 6.90
C THR A 68 6.52 -3.63 7.01
N ASN A 69 6.07 -4.42 7.98
CA ASN A 69 6.46 -5.82 8.13
C ASN A 69 5.99 -6.68 6.94
N ALA A 70 4.85 -6.33 6.33
CA ALA A 70 4.36 -7.02 5.14
C ALA A 70 5.27 -6.85 3.92
N VAL A 71 6.12 -5.80 3.86
CA VAL A 71 7.07 -5.59 2.76
C VAL A 71 8.02 -6.78 2.63
N LEU A 72 8.58 -7.28 3.73
CA LEU A 72 9.47 -8.46 3.70
C LEU A 72 8.78 -9.69 3.10
N LYS A 73 7.52 -9.93 3.49
CA LYS A 73 6.72 -11.02 2.93
C LYS A 73 6.48 -10.83 1.43
N ARG A 74 6.23 -9.60 0.98
CA ARG A 74 6.02 -9.29 -0.44
C ARG A 74 7.31 -9.41 -1.25
N CYS A 75 8.45 -9.02 -0.69
CA CYS A 75 9.77 -9.26 -1.29
C CYS A 75 10.01 -10.76 -1.46
N GLN A 76 9.69 -11.58 -0.45
CA GLN A 76 9.84 -13.03 -0.55
C GLN A 76 8.97 -13.63 -1.65
N VAL A 77 7.71 -13.18 -1.76
CA VAL A 77 6.83 -13.62 -2.86
C VAL A 77 7.39 -13.19 -4.22
N CYS A 78 7.89 -11.96 -4.34
CA CYS A 78 8.53 -11.44 -5.55
C CYS A 78 9.69 -12.33 -5.99
N ILE A 79 10.55 -12.75 -5.05
CA ILE A 79 11.65 -13.68 -5.31
C ILE A 79 11.11 -15.04 -5.80
N THR A 80 10.10 -15.59 -5.12
CA THR A 80 9.49 -16.88 -5.51
C THR A 80 8.86 -16.85 -6.90
N VAL A 81 8.37 -15.70 -7.36
CA VAL A 81 7.83 -15.55 -8.72
C VAL A 81 8.84 -14.99 -9.73
N GLU A 82 10.13 -14.96 -9.38
CA GLU A 82 11.24 -14.50 -10.24
C GLU A 82 11.05 -13.05 -10.73
N GLY A 83 10.53 -12.18 -9.86
CA GLY A 83 10.31 -10.76 -10.19
C GLY A 83 9.06 -10.47 -11.01
N ARG A 84 8.23 -11.48 -11.33
CA ARG A 84 6.94 -11.28 -12.01
C ARG A 84 5.91 -10.60 -11.09
N GLN A 85 4.85 -10.04 -11.67
CA GLN A 85 3.74 -9.47 -10.90
C GLN A 85 2.97 -10.55 -10.13
N PHE A 86 2.66 -10.27 -8.86
CA PHE A 86 2.01 -11.24 -7.95
C PHE A 86 0.75 -10.72 -7.27
N GLU A 87 0.24 -9.54 -7.63
CA GLU A 87 -1.00 -8.99 -7.05
C GLU A 87 -2.20 -9.94 -7.21
N ASN A 88 -2.27 -10.67 -8.33
CA ASN A 88 -3.28 -11.70 -8.59
C ASN A 88 -3.28 -12.85 -7.57
N LEU A 89 -2.14 -13.14 -6.94
CA LEU A 89 -2.04 -14.17 -5.88
C LEU A 89 -2.69 -13.70 -4.58
N HIS A 90 -2.77 -12.39 -4.33
CA HIS A 90 -3.42 -11.83 -3.15
C HIS A 90 -4.95 -11.76 -3.28
N ARG A 91 -5.51 -11.59 -4.50
CA ARG A 91 -6.97 -11.60 -4.73
C ARG A 91 -7.62 -12.93 -4.36
N ARG A 92 -6.97 -14.06 -4.66
CA ARG A 92 -7.51 -15.41 -4.37
C ARG A 92 -7.69 -15.69 -2.88
N ARG A 93 -6.87 -15.09 -2.00
CA ARG A 93 -6.99 -15.27 -0.54
C ARG A 93 -8.15 -14.48 0.10
N ARG A 94 -8.59 -13.37 -0.51
CA ARG A 94 -9.74 -12.60 0.00
C ARG A 94 -11.09 -13.22 -0.36
N GLN A 95 -11.17 -14.05 -1.40
CA GLN A 95 -12.40 -14.74 -1.78
C GLN A 95 -12.71 -15.98 -0.90
N ASN A 96 -11.72 -16.51 -0.18
CA ASN A 96 -11.88 -17.70 0.66
C ASN A 96 -12.21 -17.41 2.14
N LEU A 97 -12.57 -16.17 2.47
CA LEU A 97 -12.99 -15.76 3.84
C LEU A 97 -14.44 -15.24 3.89
N ASN A 98 -15.23 -15.51 2.85
CA ASN A 98 -16.67 -15.29 2.83
C ASN A 98 -17.41 -16.65 2.82
N ILE A 99 -17.21 -17.45 3.86
CA ILE A 99 -18.15 -18.49 4.30
C ILE A 99 -18.42 -18.22 5.78
#